data_AF-A0A5B0VB77-F1
#
_entry.id   AF-A0A5B0VB77-F1
#
_cell.length_a   1.000
_cell.length_b   1.000
_cell.length_c   1.000
_cell.angle_alpha   90.00
_cell.angle_beta   90.00
_cell.angle_gamma   90.00
#
_symmetry.space_group_name_H-M   'P 1'
#
loop_
_entity.id
_entity.type
_entity.pdbx_description
1 polymer ?
#
loop_
_entity_poly.entity_id
_entity_poly.type
_entity_poly.pdbx_seq_one_letter_code
_entity_poly.pdbx_strand_id
1 'polypeptide(L)' 'MITTQNDWHPADIIAALRKRGTTLAALSRESGLSPSTLSNALIRRWPKGERIIADRL' A
#
# COMPACT_ATOMS: atom_id res chain seq x y z
N MET A 1 9.08 15.43 -22.69
CA MET A 1 9.87 14.70 -21.69
C MET A 1 8.86 14.04 -20.75
N ILE A 2 8.60 12.74 -20.90
CA ILE A 2 7.65 12.04 -20.04
C ILE A 2 8.36 11.76 -18.71
N THR A 3 7.97 12.47 -17.65
CA THR A 3 8.33 12.13 -16.27
C THR A 3 7.67 10.79 -15.96
N THR A 4 8.40 9.70 -16.16
CA THR A 4 8.11 8.42 -15.52
C THR A 4 8.27 8.65 -14.03
N GLN A 5 7.21 9.12 -13.36
CA GLN A 5 7.13 9.00 -11.91
C GLN A 5 7.34 7.52 -11.62
N ASN A 6 8.43 7.21 -10.92
CA ASN A 6 8.83 5.89 -10.49
C ASN A 6 7.89 5.42 -9.35
N ASP A 7 6.59 5.55 -9.58
CA ASP A 7 5.58 5.02 -8.69
C ASP A 7 5.66 3.50 -8.79
N TRP A 8 5.84 2.86 -7.65
CA TRP A 8 5.80 1.41 -7.60
C TRP A 8 4.46 0.94 -8.13
N HIS A 9 4.48 -0.06 -9.00
CA HIS A 9 3.24 -0.68 -9.41
C HIS A 9 2.55 -1.25 -8.17
N PRO A 10 1.22 -1.12 -8.02
CA PRO A 10 0.52 -1.61 -6.84
C PRO A 10 0.75 -3.11 -6.60
N ALA A 11 1.00 -3.89 -7.65
CA ALA A 11 1.39 -5.29 -7.53
C ALA A 11 2.78 -5.48 -6.87
N ASP A 12 3.75 -4.62 -7.15
CA ASP A 12 5.07 -4.65 -6.51
C ASP A 12 5.00 -4.29 -5.03
N ILE A 13 4.16 -3.32 -4.67
CA ILE A 13 3.85 -2.99 -3.27
C ILE A 13 3.27 -4.21 -2.54
N ILE A 14 2.28 -4.88 -3.14
CA ILE A 14 1.69 -6.09 -2.58
C ILE A 14 2.72 -7.21 -2.45
N ALA A 15 3.56 -7.40 -3.48
CA ALA A 15 4.61 -8.41 -3.46
C ALA A 15 5.65 -8.14 -2.36
N ALA A 16 6.07 -6.89 -2.20
CA ALA A 16 7.01 -6.49 -1.16
C ALA A 16 6.43 -6.67 0.26
N LEU A 17 5.15 -6.33 0.47
CA LEU A 17 4.46 -6.63 1.72
C LEU A 17 4.43 -8.14 2.00
N ARG A 18 4.10 -8.95 0.98
CA ARG A 18 4.09 -10.42 1.09
C ARG A 18 5.48 -10.99 1.39
N LYS A 19 6.54 -10.44 0.79
CA LYS A 19 7.93 -10.79 1.10
C LYS A 19 8.30 -10.49 2.55
N ARG A 20 7.70 -9.46 3.16
CA ARG A 20 7.82 -9.13 4.59
C ARG A 20 6.89 -9.95 5.51
N GLY A 21 6.15 -10.91 4.95
CA GLY A 21 5.22 -11.76 5.72
C GLY A 21 3.93 -11.05 6.13
N THR A 22 3.61 -9.90 5.53
CA THR A 22 2.37 -9.16 5.81
C THR A 22 1.54 -8.97 4.55
N THR A 23 0.28 -8.55 4.72
CA THR A 23 -0.63 -8.25 3.62
C THR A 23 -1.30 -6.90 3.87
N LEU A 24 -1.82 -6.25 2.83
CA LEU A 24 -2.59 -5.02 2.99
C LEU A 24 -3.78 -5.21 3.95
N ALA A 25 -4.42 -6.37 3.93
CA ALA A 25 -5.51 -6.69 4.84
C ALA A 25 -5.03 -6.80 6.30
N ALA A 26 -3.87 -7.42 6.54
CA ALA A 26 -3.27 -7.51 7.87
C ALA A 26 -2.86 -6.13 8.39
N LEU A 27 -2.17 -5.34 7.56
CA LEU A 27 -1.77 -3.97 7.87
C LEU A 27 -2.97 -3.05 8.14
N SER A 28 -4.05 -3.24 7.39
CA SER A 28 -5.30 -2.53 7.63
C SER A 28 -5.91 -2.87 8.98
N ARG A 29 -5.93 -4.15 9.36
CA ARG A 29 -6.41 -4.59 10.69
C ARG A 29 -5.56 -4.03 11.81
N GLU A 30 -4.24 -4.01 11.64
CA GLU A 30 -3.29 -3.43 12.60
C GLU A 30 -3.50 -1.92 12.77
N SER A 31 -3.82 -1.22 11.68
CA SER A 31 -4.19 0.21 11.71
C SER A 31 -5.64 0.49 12.17
N GLY A 32 -6.43 -0.53 12.54
CA GLY A 32 -7.83 -0.38 12.93
C GLY A 32 -8.77 0.03 11.78
N LEU A 33 -8.36 -0.22 10.53
CA LEU A 33 -9.10 0.13 9.32
C LEU A 33 -9.70 -1.12 8.65
N SER A 34 -10.81 -0.93 7.93
CA SER A 34 -11.38 -1.97 7.07
C SER A 34 -10.38 -2.37 5.98
N PRO A 35 -10.18 -3.68 5.72
CA PRO A 35 -9.18 -4.19 4.76
C PRO A 35 -9.34 -3.61 3.34
N SER A 36 -10.57 -3.22 2.98
CA SER A 36 -10.90 -2.56 1.73
C SER A 36 -10.34 -1.12 1.65
N THR A 37 -10.21 -0.42 2.77
CA THR A 37 -9.73 0.98 2.84
C THR A 37 -8.29 1.09 2.38
N LEU A 38 -7.41 0.22 2.88
CA LEU A 38 -5.99 0.24 2.51
C LEU A 38 -5.76 -0.27 1.09
N SER A 39 -6.58 -1.22 0.63
CA SER A 39 -6.58 -1.65 -0.78
C SER A 39 -7.01 -0.52 -1.71
N ASN A 40 -8.00 0.27 -1.31
CA ASN A 40 -8.46 1.43 -2.08
C ASN A 40 -7.43 2.58 -2.10
N ALA A 41 -6.49 2.61 -1.13
CA ALA A 41 -5.37 3.55 -1.09
C ALA A 41 -4.41 3.42 -2.28
N LEU A 42 -4.34 2.23 -2.88
CA LEU A 42 -3.53 1.97 -4.07
C LEU A 42 -4.23 2.38 -5.37
N ILE A 43 -5.56 2.55 -5.33
CA ILE A 43 -6.39 2.89 -6.49
C ILE A 43 -6.69 4.38 -6.50
N ARG A 44 -6.89 4.98 -5.33
CA ARG A 44 -7.14 6.41 -5.15
C ARG A 44 -6.03 6.99 -4.29
N ARG A 45 -5.45 8.11 -4.72
CA ARG A 45 -4.47 8.85 -3.93
C ARG A 45 -5.03 9.12 -2.54
N TRP A 46 -4.44 8.45 -1.55
CA TRP A 46 -4.83 8.58 -0.16
C TRP A 46 -3.54 8.65 0.66
N PRO A 47 -2.99 9.86 0.83
CA PRO A 47 -1.62 10.03 1.33
C PRO A 47 -1.41 9.45 2.73
N LYS A 48 -2.48 9.33 3.54
CA LYS A 48 -2.41 8.65 4.85
C LYS A 48 -2.23 7.13 4.71
N GLY A 49 -2.95 6.49 3.80
CA GLY A 49 -2.82 5.06 3.54
C GLY A 49 -1.51 4.70 2.88
N GLU A 50 -1.07 5.52 1.91
CA GLU A 50 0.23 5.38 1.27
C GLU A 50 1.36 5.43 2.30
N ARG A 51 1.24 6.32 3.30
CA ARG A 51 2.22 6.46 4.39
C ARG A 51 2.22 5.26 5.35
N ILE A 52 1.05 4.68 5.65
CA ILE A 52 0.94 3.43 6.43
C ILE A 52 1.60 2.27 5.68
N ILE A 53 1.40 2.18 4.37
CA ILE A 53 2.02 1.15 3.53
C ILE A 53 3.53 1.35 3.47
N ALA A 54 3.99 2.59 3.29
CA ALA A 54 5.41 2.94 3.25
C ALA A 54 6.14 2.68 4.57
N ASP A 55 5.48 2.91 5.72
CA ASP A 55 6.03 2.60 7.05
C ASP A 55 6.29 1.09 7.23
N ARG A 56 5.46 0.25 6.60
CA ARG A 56 5.60 -1.21 6.67
C ARG A 56 6.57 -1.80 5.66
N LEU A 57 6.76 -1.13 4.52
CA LEU A 57 7.67 -1.49 3.43
C LEU A 57 9.15 -1.26 3.75
#